data_AF-A0A1Y6L806-F1
#
_entry.id   AF-A0A1Y6L806-F1
#
_cell.length_a   1.000
_cell.length_b   1.000
_cell.length_c   1.000
_cell.angle_alpha   90.00
_cell.angle_beta   90.00
_cell.angle_gamma   90.00
#
_symmetry.space_group_name_H-M   'P 1'
#
loop_
_entity.id
_entity.type
_entity.pdbx_description
1 polymer ?
#
loop_
_entity_poly.entity_id
_entity_poly.type
_entity_poly.pdbx_seq_one_letter_code
_entity_poly.pdbx_strand_id
1 'polypeptide(L)'
;MKGSIAILAATAAMANAAAAPAPVAANKASSSSSGSLQAVEVRGNAFFAGDNRFYIRGVDYQPGGSSKAADPIADVDGCKRDIEEFKKLGINTVRVYTVDNTANHDECMSALADAGIYLALDVNTPKYSINRADPAASYNPTYLQSIFATIDAFANYDNTLLFFSGNEVINADNNTNCAPYIKAVTRDMRQYIGSRGYRKVPVGYSAADVESNGFEMAQYMNCGTDDQRSDFYAFNDYSWCSPSSFEKSGWDQKVKKYGDYSIPLFLSEFGCITNTRDFGEVASLYSDDMTSVYSGGLVYEYSEEGHGFGLVKISGGQVTEKDDFDALSKALSGTKAPQGDGGYKSSGQASECPSTSDTWEVIDFTGTDLPAMPDGAEKYMSQGAGAGPGLKGDGSQNAGGESTGTATAGSGTVTATGKAKPSGSKGAASSVHMGEMSYAPFVMTGLVAMFSLFGAALL
;
A
#
# COMPACT_ATOMS: atom_id res chain seq x y z
N MET A 1 56.63 -23.78 57.18
CA MET A 1 55.85 -22.57 56.83
C MET A 1 56.12 -22.23 55.37
N LYS A 2 55.09 -21.73 54.70
CA LYS A 2 54.98 -21.38 53.26
C LYS A 2 54.54 -22.54 52.37
N GLY A 3 53.22 -22.62 52.21
CA GLY A 3 52.58 -23.25 51.06
C GLY A 3 52.41 -22.27 49.89
N SER A 4 51.58 -22.70 48.94
CA SER A 4 51.07 -21.97 47.76
C SER A 4 51.98 -22.04 46.52
N ILE A 5 51.52 -22.26 45.28
CA ILE A 5 50.20 -22.45 44.65
C ILE A 5 50.50 -23.15 43.29
N ALA A 6 49.73 -24.15 42.90
CA ALA A 6 49.72 -24.69 41.53
C ALA A 6 48.62 -23.97 40.73
N ILE A 7 48.99 -23.34 39.61
CA ILE A 7 48.06 -22.70 38.68
C ILE A 7 47.66 -23.74 37.62
N LEU A 8 46.42 -24.23 37.69
CA LEU A 8 45.77 -24.90 36.56
C LEU A 8 45.21 -23.83 35.61
N ALA A 9 45.69 -23.83 34.37
CA ALA A 9 45.08 -23.06 33.28
C ALA A 9 43.87 -23.84 32.76
N ALA A 10 42.66 -23.32 32.99
CA ALA A 10 41.43 -23.80 32.36
C ALA A 10 41.16 -22.96 31.11
N THR A 11 41.38 -23.55 29.93
CA THR A 11 40.91 -23.01 28.65
C THR A 11 39.41 -23.27 28.53
N ALA A 12 38.60 -22.22 28.67
CA ALA A 12 37.18 -22.27 28.33
C ALA A 12 37.02 -22.15 26.82
N ALA A 13 36.68 -23.27 26.15
CA ALA A 13 36.20 -23.24 24.79
C ALA A 13 34.77 -22.67 24.78
N MET A 14 34.60 -21.44 24.31
CA MET A 14 33.28 -20.89 24.01
C MET A 14 32.75 -21.58 22.75
N ALA A 15 31.83 -22.52 22.93
CA ALA A 15 31.01 -23.04 21.83
C ALA A 15 30.02 -21.93 21.44
N ASN A 16 30.25 -21.30 20.29
CA ASN A 16 29.22 -20.51 19.62
C ASN A 16 28.11 -21.47 19.17
N ALA A 17 27.07 -21.61 19.99
CA ALA A 17 25.81 -22.15 19.53
C ALA A 17 25.20 -21.12 18.58
N ALA A 18 25.36 -21.34 17.27
CA ALA A 18 24.57 -20.65 16.27
C ALA A 18 23.10 -21.01 16.54
N ALA A 19 22.36 -20.07 17.13
CA ALA A 19 20.92 -20.19 17.28
C ALA A 19 20.33 -20.20 15.86
N ALA A 20 19.94 -21.37 15.38
CA ALA A 20 19.07 -21.47 14.22
C ALA A 20 17.76 -20.73 14.57
N PRO A 21 17.27 -19.83 13.70
CA PRO A 21 16.00 -19.16 13.95
C PRO A 21 14.91 -20.22 14.09
N ALA A 22 14.20 -20.19 15.21
CA ALA A 22 13.01 -21.00 15.40
C ALA A 22 12.01 -20.66 14.30
N PRO A 23 11.33 -21.65 13.68
CA PRO A 23 10.30 -21.37 12.70
C PRO A 23 9.19 -20.59 13.42
N VAL A 24 9.05 -19.31 13.08
CA VAL A 24 7.94 -18.47 13.51
C VAL A 24 6.68 -19.15 12.99
N ALA A 25 5.85 -19.65 13.90
CA ALA A 25 4.51 -20.10 13.57
C ALA A 25 3.73 -18.86 13.14
N ALA A 26 3.68 -18.61 11.83
CA ALA A 26 2.69 -17.71 11.27
C ALA A 26 1.33 -18.21 11.76
N ASN A 27 0.60 -17.38 12.50
CA ASN A 27 -0.82 -17.60 12.71
C ASN A 27 -1.43 -17.70 11.31
N LYS A 28 -1.79 -18.92 10.91
CA LYS A 28 -2.56 -19.15 9.70
C LYS A 28 -3.94 -18.55 9.96
N ALA A 29 -4.09 -17.27 9.67
CA ALA A 29 -5.38 -16.77 9.24
C ALA A 29 -5.81 -17.66 8.07
N SER A 30 -7.03 -18.19 8.17
CA SER A 30 -7.62 -19.04 7.14
C SER A 30 -7.52 -18.29 5.81
N SER A 31 -6.82 -18.85 4.82
CA SER A 31 -6.87 -18.34 3.46
C SER A 31 -8.28 -18.57 2.95
N SER A 32 -9.17 -17.61 3.11
CA SER A 32 -10.40 -17.53 2.33
C SER A 32 -9.97 -17.27 0.90
N SER A 33 -9.94 -18.32 0.08
CA SER A 33 -9.85 -18.12 -1.37
C SER A 33 -11.20 -17.52 -1.80
N SER A 34 -11.34 -16.20 -1.73
CA SER A 34 -12.41 -15.49 -2.42
C SER A 34 -12.20 -15.74 -3.91
N GLY A 35 -13.10 -16.48 -4.53
CA GLY A 35 -12.99 -16.83 -5.93
C GLY A 35 -12.97 -15.58 -6.82
N SER A 36 -12.14 -15.64 -7.86
CA SER A 36 -12.22 -14.89 -9.14
C SER A 36 -11.48 -13.56 -9.34
N LEU A 37 -11.21 -12.74 -8.31
CA LEU A 37 -10.49 -11.47 -8.54
C LEU A 37 -8.98 -11.66 -8.51
N GLN A 38 -8.31 -11.21 -9.58
CA GLN A 38 -6.85 -11.22 -9.65
C GLN A 38 -6.29 -10.05 -8.83
N ALA A 39 -5.42 -10.34 -7.88
CA ALA A 39 -4.73 -9.29 -7.15
C ALA A 39 -4.05 -8.29 -8.10
N VAL A 40 -4.25 -7.01 -7.82
CA VAL A 40 -3.65 -5.93 -8.61
C VAL A 40 -2.20 -5.71 -8.18
N GLU A 41 -1.35 -5.48 -9.16
CA GLU A 41 0.09 -5.18 -8.99
C GLU A 41 0.51 -3.95 -9.79
N VAL A 42 1.67 -3.40 -9.43
CA VAL A 42 2.29 -2.24 -10.11
C VAL A 42 3.27 -2.73 -11.18
N ARG A 43 3.16 -2.19 -12.40
CA ARG A 43 4.15 -2.35 -13.48
C ARG A 43 4.42 -0.98 -14.10
N GLY A 44 5.65 -0.50 -14.00
CA GLY A 44 6.00 0.85 -14.46
C GLY A 44 5.14 1.91 -13.75
N ASN A 45 4.52 2.84 -14.50
CA ASN A 45 3.63 3.86 -13.95
C ASN A 45 2.14 3.44 -13.88
N ALA A 46 1.86 2.14 -13.73
CA ALA A 46 0.53 1.58 -13.95
C ALA A 46 0.18 0.40 -13.04
N PHE A 47 -1.12 0.24 -12.77
CA PHE A 47 -1.72 -0.94 -12.14
C PHE A 47 -2.19 -1.97 -13.17
N PHE A 48 -2.06 -3.25 -12.83
CA PHE A 48 -2.51 -4.39 -13.65
C PHE A 48 -3.17 -5.46 -12.80
N ALA A 49 -4.26 -6.02 -13.31
CA ALA A 49 -4.88 -7.26 -12.83
C ALA A 49 -4.59 -8.38 -13.85
N GLY A 50 -3.64 -9.26 -13.52
CA GLY A 50 -3.08 -10.20 -14.49
C GLY A 50 -2.41 -9.45 -15.65
N ASP A 51 -2.86 -9.70 -16.88
CA ASP A 51 -2.33 -9.02 -18.08
C ASP A 51 -3.13 -7.78 -18.49
N ASN A 52 -4.21 -7.47 -17.76
CA ASN A 52 -5.09 -6.37 -18.09
C ASN A 52 -4.71 -5.12 -17.30
N ARG A 53 -4.61 -3.99 -17.99
CA ARG A 53 -4.47 -2.67 -17.35
C ARG A 53 -5.65 -2.44 -16.41
N PHE A 54 -5.35 -2.10 -15.17
CA PHE A 54 -6.36 -1.77 -14.17
C PHE A 54 -6.49 -0.25 -14.06
N TYR A 55 -7.66 0.26 -14.39
CA TYR A 55 -8.05 1.64 -14.14
C TYR A 55 -8.99 1.68 -12.94
N ILE A 56 -8.64 2.51 -11.95
CA ILE A 56 -9.49 2.77 -10.80
C ILE A 56 -10.71 3.53 -11.29
N ARG A 57 -11.90 2.94 -11.12
CA ARG A 57 -13.20 3.57 -11.38
C ARG A 57 -13.99 3.44 -10.08
N GLY A 58 -13.85 4.43 -9.20
CA GLY A 58 -14.29 4.25 -7.83
C GLY A 58 -15.07 5.41 -7.24
N VAL A 59 -15.45 5.19 -5.98
CA VAL A 59 -16.13 6.15 -5.12
C VAL A 59 -15.55 6.03 -3.72
N ASP A 60 -15.46 7.15 -3.02
CA ASP A 60 -15.10 7.20 -1.61
C ASP A 60 -16.27 6.73 -0.74
N TYR A 61 -16.04 5.70 0.07
CA TYR A 61 -17.04 4.96 0.83
C TYR A 61 -16.75 5.00 2.34
N GLN A 62 -17.34 5.97 3.02
CA GLN A 62 -17.25 6.09 4.47
C GLN A 62 -18.55 6.61 5.08
N PRO A 63 -19.64 5.82 5.09
CA PRO A 63 -20.90 6.20 5.73
C PRO A 63 -20.72 6.74 7.14
N GLY A 64 -21.25 7.93 7.38
CA GLY A 64 -21.04 8.69 8.62
C GLY A 64 -19.92 9.74 8.52
N GLY A 65 -19.15 9.74 7.44
CA GLY A 65 -18.04 10.66 7.16
C GLY A 65 -16.72 10.20 7.76
N SER A 66 -15.61 10.61 7.15
CA SER A 66 -14.23 10.27 7.58
C SER A 66 -13.88 10.73 9.00
N SER A 67 -14.61 11.69 9.55
CA SER A 67 -14.46 12.15 10.94
C SER A 67 -15.12 11.23 11.97
N LYS A 68 -16.10 10.40 11.56
CA LYS A 68 -16.65 9.35 12.42
C LYS A 68 -15.74 8.14 12.29
N ALA A 69 -15.11 7.76 13.41
CA ALA A 69 -14.36 6.52 13.51
C ALA A 69 -15.31 5.31 13.49
N ALA A 70 -15.87 5.02 12.32
CA ALA A 70 -16.72 3.88 12.04
C ALA A 70 -16.07 3.04 10.93
N ASP A 71 -16.29 1.72 11.00
CA ASP A 71 -15.74 0.77 10.03
C ASP A 71 -16.88 0.24 9.15
N PRO A 72 -17.01 0.73 7.90
CA PRO A 72 -18.07 0.27 7.01
C PRO A 72 -17.81 -1.13 6.45
N ILE A 73 -16.58 -1.64 6.55
CA ILE A 73 -16.22 -2.99 6.10
C ILE A 73 -16.57 -4.03 7.18
N ALA A 74 -16.56 -3.65 8.45
CA ALA A 74 -17.05 -4.49 9.55
C ALA A 74 -18.59 -4.44 9.71
N ASP A 75 -19.27 -3.44 9.14
CA ASP A 75 -20.74 -3.39 9.07
C ASP A 75 -21.27 -4.22 7.88
N VAL A 76 -21.44 -5.52 8.10
CA VAL A 76 -21.87 -6.47 7.06
C VAL A 76 -23.18 -6.06 6.39
N ASP A 77 -24.18 -5.64 7.17
CA ASP A 77 -25.50 -5.29 6.63
C ASP A 77 -25.43 -3.99 5.82
N GLY A 78 -24.71 -2.99 6.33
CA GLY A 78 -24.44 -1.74 5.61
C GLY A 78 -23.67 -1.97 4.31
N CYS A 79 -22.56 -2.71 4.38
CA CYS A 79 -21.73 -3.05 3.24
C CYS A 79 -22.51 -3.79 2.15
N LYS A 80 -23.28 -4.83 2.50
CA LYS A 80 -24.07 -5.59 1.52
C LYS A 80 -25.17 -4.76 0.87
N ARG A 81 -25.81 -3.87 1.64
CA ARG A 81 -26.79 -2.92 1.10
C ARG A 81 -26.14 -2.01 0.05
N ASP A 82 -24.99 -1.44 0.38
CA ASP A 82 -24.32 -0.44 -0.46
C ASP A 82 -23.63 -1.06 -1.68
N ILE A 83 -23.20 -2.33 -1.61
CA ILE A 83 -22.68 -3.09 -2.76
C ILE A 83 -23.68 -3.15 -3.91
N GLU A 84 -24.99 -3.22 -3.63
CA GLU A 84 -26.00 -3.22 -4.68
C GLU A 84 -26.04 -1.88 -5.44
N GLU A 85 -25.73 -0.76 -4.77
CA GLU A 85 -25.61 0.55 -5.39
C GLU A 85 -24.31 0.68 -6.19
N PHE A 86 -23.21 0.13 -5.68
CA PHE A 86 -21.94 0.08 -6.42
C PHE A 86 -22.07 -0.68 -7.74
N LYS A 87 -22.84 -1.78 -7.76
CA LYS A 87 -23.15 -2.54 -8.97
C LYS A 87 -23.96 -1.71 -9.97
N LYS A 88 -24.91 -0.89 -9.51
CA LYS A 88 -25.66 0.03 -10.39
C LYS A 88 -24.76 1.09 -11.01
N LEU A 89 -23.81 1.64 -10.24
CA LEU A 89 -22.82 2.60 -10.75
C LEU A 89 -21.81 1.95 -11.71
N GLY A 90 -21.57 0.64 -11.58
CA GLY A 90 -20.58 -0.08 -12.37
C GLY A 90 -19.14 0.24 -11.97
N ILE A 91 -18.92 0.58 -10.70
CA ILE A 91 -17.58 0.86 -10.15
C ILE A 91 -16.82 -0.43 -9.84
N ASN A 92 -15.50 -0.35 -9.77
CA ASN A 92 -14.62 -1.46 -9.45
C ASN A 92 -13.78 -1.23 -8.18
N THR A 93 -13.85 -0.05 -7.57
CA THR A 93 -13.03 0.31 -6.42
C THR A 93 -13.83 1.14 -5.44
N VAL A 94 -13.68 0.86 -4.15
CA VAL A 94 -14.10 1.76 -3.07
C VAL A 94 -12.88 2.19 -2.27
N ARG A 95 -12.85 3.45 -1.84
CA ARG A 95 -11.86 3.91 -0.86
C ARG A 95 -12.49 4.03 0.51
N VAL A 96 -11.82 3.50 1.53
CA VAL A 96 -12.26 3.58 2.93
C VAL A 96 -11.17 4.26 3.75
N TYR A 97 -11.56 5.25 4.55
CA TYR A 97 -10.63 6.10 5.30
C TYR A 97 -10.33 5.57 6.71
N THR A 98 -11.19 4.71 7.26
CA THR A 98 -11.04 4.20 8.62
C THR A 98 -11.65 2.80 8.75
N VAL A 99 -10.89 1.89 9.36
CA VAL A 99 -11.30 0.53 9.73
C VAL A 99 -10.85 0.21 11.15
N ASP A 100 -11.54 -0.71 11.81
CA ASP A 100 -11.16 -1.25 13.10
C ASP A 100 -10.31 -2.52 12.91
N ASN A 101 -9.00 -2.43 13.14
CA ASN A 101 -8.08 -3.56 13.01
C ASN A 101 -8.27 -4.68 14.05
N THR A 102 -9.29 -4.60 14.91
CA THR A 102 -9.72 -5.69 15.80
C THR A 102 -10.99 -6.41 15.33
N ALA A 103 -11.68 -5.86 14.33
CA ALA A 103 -12.90 -6.45 13.77
C ALA A 103 -12.59 -7.56 12.74
N ASN A 104 -13.61 -8.34 12.39
CA ASN A 104 -13.55 -9.28 11.28
C ASN A 104 -14.15 -8.61 10.02
N HIS A 105 -13.44 -8.71 8.91
CA HIS A 105 -13.82 -8.10 7.62
C HIS A 105 -14.15 -9.12 6.53
N ASP A 106 -14.09 -10.42 6.83
CA ASP A 106 -14.14 -11.51 5.86
C ASP A 106 -15.41 -11.44 5.01
N GLU A 107 -16.56 -11.18 5.64
CA GLU A 107 -17.86 -11.25 4.98
C GLU A 107 -18.08 -10.09 4.00
N CYS A 108 -17.75 -8.85 4.38
CA CYS A 108 -17.83 -7.70 3.47
C CYS A 108 -16.75 -7.76 2.39
N MET A 109 -15.51 -8.11 2.73
CA MET A 109 -14.43 -8.23 1.74
C MET A 109 -14.75 -9.30 0.69
N SER A 110 -15.34 -10.43 1.10
CA SER A 110 -15.83 -11.46 0.18
C SER A 110 -16.99 -10.94 -0.68
N ALA A 111 -17.95 -10.21 -0.11
CA ALA A 111 -19.05 -9.64 -0.87
C ALA A 111 -18.59 -8.59 -1.89
N LEU A 112 -17.60 -7.76 -1.54
CA LEU A 112 -16.95 -6.84 -2.48
C LEU A 112 -16.25 -7.62 -3.59
N ALA A 113 -15.51 -8.68 -3.25
CA ALA A 113 -14.82 -9.50 -4.24
C ALA A 113 -15.78 -10.18 -5.21
N ASP A 114 -16.88 -10.75 -4.71
CA ASP A 114 -17.95 -11.36 -5.52
C ASP A 114 -18.62 -10.34 -6.46
N ALA A 115 -18.64 -9.06 -6.06
CA ALA A 115 -19.14 -7.95 -6.88
C ALA A 115 -18.09 -7.39 -7.85
N GLY A 116 -16.85 -7.89 -7.84
CA GLY A 116 -15.77 -7.40 -8.68
C GLY A 116 -15.11 -6.10 -8.17
N ILE A 117 -15.27 -5.78 -6.89
CA ILE A 117 -14.87 -4.51 -6.28
C ILE A 117 -13.63 -4.71 -5.39
N TYR A 118 -12.67 -3.81 -5.58
CA TYR A 118 -11.46 -3.73 -4.77
C TYR A 118 -11.55 -2.64 -3.70
N LEU A 119 -10.78 -2.82 -2.63
CA LEU A 119 -10.64 -1.87 -1.53
C LEU A 119 -9.31 -1.12 -1.64
N ALA A 120 -9.38 0.20 -1.78
CA ALA A 120 -8.28 1.13 -1.48
C ALA A 120 -8.41 1.58 -0.02
N LEU A 121 -7.42 1.30 0.82
CA LEU A 121 -7.57 1.48 2.27
C LEU A 121 -6.55 2.44 2.85
N ASP A 122 -7.03 3.48 3.52
CA ASP A 122 -6.21 4.25 4.46
C ASP A 122 -5.97 3.41 5.72
N VAL A 123 -4.70 3.16 6.07
CA VAL A 123 -4.37 2.36 7.27
C VAL A 123 -4.43 3.17 8.57
N ASN A 124 -4.57 4.49 8.43
CA ASN A 124 -4.61 5.46 9.51
C ASN A 124 -6.01 5.59 10.07
N THR A 125 -6.11 6.11 11.30
CA THR A 125 -7.39 6.51 11.89
C THR A 125 -7.22 7.88 12.55
N PRO A 126 -8.31 8.57 12.95
CA PRO A 126 -8.19 9.87 13.63
C PRO A 126 -7.30 9.85 14.90
N LYS A 127 -7.19 8.69 15.57
CA LYS A 127 -6.35 8.52 16.77
C LYS A 127 -4.94 8.00 16.47
N TYR A 128 -4.72 7.42 15.30
CA TYR A 128 -3.49 6.75 14.90
C TYR A 128 -3.07 7.25 13.52
N SER A 129 -2.37 8.38 13.51
CA SER A 129 -1.93 9.09 12.30
C SER A 129 -0.75 10.02 12.63
N ILE A 130 -0.04 10.45 11.60
CA ILE A 130 0.91 11.57 11.71
C ILE A 130 0.14 12.85 12.01
N ASN A 131 0.51 13.51 13.10
CA ASN A 131 -0.01 14.82 13.46
C ASN A 131 0.76 15.90 12.69
N ARG A 132 0.09 16.58 11.76
CA ARG A 132 0.72 17.65 10.96
C ARG A 132 1.30 18.81 11.79
N ALA A 133 0.82 19.01 13.02
CA ALA A 133 1.34 20.04 13.92
C ALA A 133 2.58 19.59 14.70
N ASP A 134 2.77 18.28 14.88
CA ASP A 134 3.90 17.68 15.59
C ASP A 134 4.24 16.30 15.00
N PRO A 135 4.86 16.28 13.80
CA PRO A 135 5.04 15.04 13.05
C PRO A 135 6.11 14.13 13.69
N ALA A 136 7.09 14.71 14.39
CA ALA A 136 8.14 13.97 15.07
C ALA A 136 7.59 13.09 16.19
N ALA A 137 6.86 13.69 17.13
CA ALA A 137 6.32 12.97 18.30
C ALA A 137 5.27 11.92 17.89
N SER A 138 4.52 12.16 16.81
CA SER A 138 3.47 11.26 16.33
C SER A 138 3.99 10.06 15.51
N TYR A 139 5.23 10.11 15.02
CA TYR A 139 5.90 8.98 14.40
C TYR A 139 6.62 8.12 15.46
N ASN A 140 5.88 7.18 16.06
CA ASN A 140 6.32 6.38 17.19
C ASN A 140 5.84 4.91 17.12
N PRO A 141 6.33 4.01 17.99
CA PRO A 141 6.01 2.59 17.95
C PRO A 141 4.53 2.25 18.12
N THR A 142 3.78 3.06 18.87
CA THR A 142 2.34 2.84 19.08
C THR A 142 1.55 3.12 17.80
N TYR A 143 1.94 4.18 17.07
CA TYR A 143 1.38 4.47 15.75
C TYR A 143 1.71 3.35 14.75
N LEU A 144 3.00 2.99 14.62
CA LEU A 144 3.45 1.97 13.68
C LEU A 144 2.81 0.60 13.95
N GLN A 145 2.62 0.24 15.22
CA GLN A 145 1.92 -0.98 15.59
C GLN A 145 0.48 -1.02 15.08
N SER A 146 -0.25 0.11 15.20
CA SER A 146 -1.64 0.19 14.74
C SER A 146 -1.75 0.00 13.23
N ILE A 147 -0.93 0.70 12.44
CA ILE A 147 -0.98 0.58 10.98
C ILE A 147 -0.49 -0.79 10.49
N PHE A 148 0.49 -1.40 11.15
CA PHE A 148 0.93 -2.76 10.83
C PHE A 148 -0.13 -3.81 11.18
N ALA A 149 -0.89 -3.62 12.25
CA ALA A 149 -2.04 -4.48 12.58
C ALA A 149 -3.15 -4.34 11.53
N THR A 150 -3.38 -3.14 11.00
CA THR A 150 -4.30 -2.95 9.86
C THR A 150 -3.79 -3.68 8.61
N ILE A 151 -2.49 -3.64 8.31
CA ILE A 151 -1.91 -4.44 7.22
C ILE A 151 -2.14 -5.94 7.47
N ASP A 152 -1.89 -6.44 8.69
CA ASP A 152 -2.13 -7.85 9.04
C ASP A 152 -3.58 -8.28 8.78
N ALA A 153 -4.55 -7.40 9.06
CA ALA A 153 -5.98 -7.67 8.89
C ALA A 153 -6.40 -7.73 7.40
N PHE A 154 -5.73 -7.00 6.51
CA PHE A 154 -6.18 -6.82 5.12
C PHE A 154 -5.25 -7.40 4.04
N ALA A 155 -3.97 -7.63 4.32
CA ALA A 155 -2.99 -8.01 3.29
C ALA A 155 -3.25 -9.36 2.62
N ASN A 156 -4.10 -10.21 3.20
CA ASN A 156 -4.45 -11.53 2.67
C ASN A 156 -5.68 -11.52 1.76
N TYR A 157 -6.43 -10.41 1.64
CA TYR A 157 -7.51 -10.32 0.67
C TYR A 157 -6.95 -9.97 -0.71
N ASP A 158 -7.31 -10.76 -1.73
CA ASP A 158 -6.86 -10.52 -3.11
C ASP A 158 -7.41 -9.19 -3.66
N ASN A 159 -8.60 -8.78 -3.20
CA ASN A 159 -9.24 -7.52 -3.57
C ASN A 159 -8.83 -6.33 -2.68
N THR A 160 -7.84 -6.46 -1.79
CA THR A 160 -7.16 -5.26 -1.25
C THR A 160 -6.27 -4.68 -2.34
N LEU A 161 -6.72 -3.58 -2.95
CA LEU A 161 -6.04 -2.92 -4.06
C LEU A 161 -4.71 -2.33 -3.62
N LEU A 162 -4.74 -1.52 -2.56
CA LEU A 162 -3.63 -0.70 -2.11
C LEU A 162 -3.84 -0.19 -0.68
N PHE A 163 -2.75 0.28 -0.07
CA PHE A 163 -2.77 0.99 1.21
C PHE A 163 -2.29 2.44 1.06
N PHE A 164 -3.02 3.38 1.65
CA PHE A 164 -2.53 4.76 1.85
C PHE A 164 -1.82 4.89 3.19
N SER A 165 -0.55 5.31 3.15
CA SER A 165 0.28 5.60 4.33
C SER A 165 -0.13 6.88 5.06
N GLY A 166 -0.88 7.76 4.40
CA GLY A 166 -1.45 8.97 4.95
C GLY A 166 -2.42 9.63 3.98
N ASN A 167 -3.27 10.50 4.53
CA ASN A 167 -4.21 11.34 3.78
C ASN A 167 -4.06 12.80 4.19
N GLU A 168 -3.74 13.67 3.23
CA GLU A 168 -3.77 15.14 3.40
C GLU A 168 -3.10 15.63 4.70
N VAL A 169 -1.99 14.99 5.06
CA VAL A 169 -1.21 15.39 6.24
C VAL A 169 -0.64 16.78 5.95
N ILE A 170 0.00 16.93 4.80
CA ILE A 170 0.36 18.22 4.22
C ILE A 170 -0.87 18.79 3.50
N ASN A 171 -1.31 19.96 3.93
CA ASN A 171 -2.45 20.66 3.35
C ASN A 171 -2.22 22.18 3.17
N ALA A 172 -0.99 22.64 3.42
CA ALA A 172 -0.54 24.01 3.21
C ALA A 172 0.99 24.04 3.08
N ASP A 173 1.56 25.12 2.54
CA ASP A 173 3.01 25.25 2.37
C ASP A 173 3.78 25.18 3.71
N ASN A 174 3.16 25.71 4.77
CA ASN A 174 3.77 25.81 6.10
C ASN A 174 3.79 24.50 6.92
N ASN A 175 3.37 23.37 6.34
CA ASN A 175 3.45 22.06 7.01
C ASN A 175 4.12 20.97 6.14
N THR A 176 4.88 21.38 5.13
CA THR A 176 5.69 20.48 4.28
C THR A 176 6.78 19.72 5.05
N ASN A 177 7.15 20.18 6.26
CA ASN A 177 8.01 19.46 7.21
C ASN A 177 7.47 18.06 7.61
N CYS A 178 6.21 17.74 7.31
CA CYS A 178 5.65 16.40 7.50
C CYS A 178 6.12 15.37 6.45
N ALA A 179 6.64 15.81 5.29
CA ALA A 179 6.96 14.93 4.16
C ALA A 179 7.92 13.78 4.53
N PRO A 180 9.02 14.00 5.28
CA PRO A 180 9.93 12.92 5.69
C PRO A 180 9.24 11.84 6.51
N TYR A 181 8.30 12.21 7.38
CA TYR A 181 7.58 11.26 8.24
C TYR A 181 6.57 10.45 7.43
N ILE A 182 5.83 11.09 6.51
CA ILE A 182 4.92 10.40 5.59
C ILE A 182 5.69 9.35 4.76
N LYS A 183 6.84 9.74 4.22
CA LYS A 183 7.68 8.86 3.40
C LYS A 183 8.34 7.75 4.23
N ALA A 184 8.72 8.03 5.48
CA ALA A 184 9.19 7.00 6.41
C ALA A 184 8.11 5.98 6.75
N VAL A 185 6.85 6.42 6.95
CA VAL A 185 5.71 5.50 7.12
C VAL A 185 5.51 4.63 5.89
N THR A 186 5.54 5.20 4.69
CA THR A 186 5.49 4.42 3.44
C THR A 186 6.60 3.37 3.38
N ARG A 187 7.86 3.76 3.63
CA ARG A 187 9.02 2.84 3.68
C ARG A 187 8.76 1.69 4.66
N ASP A 188 8.33 2.02 5.87
CA ASP A 188 8.17 1.06 6.96
C ASP A 188 7.01 0.10 6.70
N MET A 189 5.90 0.57 6.12
CA MET A 189 4.79 -0.29 5.69
C MET A 189 5.24 -1.29 4.61
N ARG A 190 6.00 -0.84 3.61
CA ARG A 190 6.54 -1.71 2.55
C ARG A 190 7.53 -2.74 3.12
N GLN A 191 8.40 -2.30 4.03
CA GLN A 191 9.31 -3.18 4.74
C GLN A 191 8.56 -4.22 5.58
N TYR A 192 7.50 -3.82 6.28
CA TYR A 192 6.65 -4.71 7.06
C TYR A 192 5.99 -5.76 6.16
N ILE A 193 5.31 -5.34 5.09
CA ILE A 193 4.66 -6.24 4.11
C ILE A 193 5.64 -7.31 3.63
N GLY A 194 6.85 -6.91 3.22
CA GLY A 194 7.85 -7.84 2.74
C GLY A 194 8.45 -8.73 3.84
N SER A 195 8.72 -8.19 5.03
CA SER A 195 9.26 -8.95 6.17
C SER A 195 8.28 -10.01 6.69
N ARG A 196 6.98 -9.73 6.55
CA ARG A 196 5.89 -10.67 6.88
C ARG A 196 5.62 -11.70 5.78
N GLY A 197 6.20 -11.52 4.59
CA GLY A 197 6.00 -12.40 3.44
C GLY A 197 4.60 -12.32 2.85
N TYR A 198 3.91 -11.19 3.02
CA TYR A 198 2.62 -10.93 2.38
C TYR A 198 2.79 -10.74 0.87
N ARG A 199 1.67 -10.80 0.15
CA ARG A 199 1.61 -10.26 -1.21
C ARG A 199 2.09 -8.80 -1.17
N LYS A 200 2.79 -8.36 -2.22
CA LYS A 200 3.21 -6.97 -2.39
C LYS A 200 2.01 -6.08 -2.70
N VAL A 201 1.17 -5.82 -1.70
CA VAL A 201 0.11 -4.81 -1.78
C VAL A 201 0.77 -3.44 -1.94
N PRO A 202 0.45 -2.67 -2.99
CA PRO A 202 1.03 -1.34 -3.21
C PRO A 202 0.79 -0.41 -2.03
N VAL A 203 1.82 0.34 -1.62
CA VAL A 203 1.72 1.39 -0.59
C VAL A 203 2.08 2.74 -1.18
N GLY A 204 1.25 3.74 -0.93
CA GLY A 204 1.44 5.10 -1.43
C GLY A 204 0.74 6.13 -0.56
N TYR A 205 0.59 7.35 -1.06
CA TYR A 205 0.07 8.49 -0.30
C TYR A 205 -1.05 9.20 -1.06
N SER A 206 -2.04 9.71 -0.32
CA SER A 206 -3.11 10.56 -0.82
C SER A 206 -2.86 12.01 -0.38
N ALA A 207 -2.54 12.88 -1.33
CA ALA A 207 -2.23 14.28 -1.07
C ALA A 207 -3.44 15.21 -1.23
N ALA A 208 -3.41 16.34 -0.52
CA ALA A 208 -4.36 17.43 -0.71
C ALA A 208 -4.08 18.16 -2.04
N ASP A 209 -5.10 18.86 -2.56
CA ASP A 209 -4.98 19.71 -3.74
C ASP A 209 -4.30 21.06 -3.39
N VAL A 210 -3.00 21.02 -3.12
CA VAL A 210 -2.20 22.21 -2.81
C VAL A 210 -1.34 22.58 -4.01
N GLU A 211 -1.84 23.47 -4.86
CA GLU A 211 -1.23 23.80 -6.16
C GLU A 211 0.26 24.20 -6.06
N SER A 212 0.63 24.92 -5.00
CA SER A 212 1.97 25.47 -4.76
C SER A 212 3.05 24.43 -4.43
N ASN A 213 2.67 23.22 -3.99
CA ASN A 213 3.61 22.18 -3.57
C ASN A 213 3.24 20.75 -4.01
N GLY A 214 2.11 20.57 -4.71
CA GLY A 214 1.62 19.24 -5.06
C GLY A 214 2.56 18.43 -5.95
N PHE A 215 3.31 19.10 -6.84
CA PHE A 215 4.28 18.41 -7.69
C PHE A 215 5.57 18.07 -6.94
N GLU A 216 6.04 18.98 -6.08
CA GLU A 216 7.15 18.75 -5.18
C GLU A 216 6.86 17.55 -4.27
N MET A 217 5.65 17.48 -3.71
CA MET A 217 5.22 16.32 -2.92
C MET A 217 5.20 15.02 -3.74
N ALA A 218 4.69 15.05 -4.97
CA ALA A 218 4.74 13.89 -5.86
C ALA A 218 6.19 13.45 -6.15
N GLN A 219 7.07 14.39 -6.51
CA GLN A 219 8.49 14.12 -6.74
C GLN A 219 9.15 13.55 -5.49
N TYR A 220 8.89 14.13 -4.31
CA TYR A 220 9.45 13.67 -3.05
C TYR A 220 9.05 12.23 -2.73
N MET A 221 7.79 11.84 -2.93
CA MET A 221 7.34 10.46 -2.71
C MET A 221 7.94 9.45 -3.69
N ASN A 222 8.48 9.89 -4.83
CA ASN A 222 9.09 9.04 -5.86
C ASN A 222 10.62 9.19 -5.97
N CYS A 223 11.26 10.03 -5.15
CA CYS A 223 12.72 10.18 -5.16
C CYS A 223 13.42 9.22 -4.18
N GLY A 224 14.74 9.08 -4.27
CA GLY A 224 15.54 8.29 -3.33
C GLY A 224 15.66 6.81 -3.69
N THR A 225 16.05 5.98 -2.71
CA THR A 225 16.26 4.54 -2.91
C THR A 225 14.94 3.79 -3.05
N ASP A 226 14.98 2.63 -3.70
CA ASP A 226 13.77 1.85 -4.04
C ASP A 226 12.89 1.50 -2.84
N ASP A 227 13.48 1.19 -1.68
CA ASP A 227 12.79 0.87 -0.43
C ASP A 227 11.99 2.05 0.14
N GLN A 228 12.39 3.28 -0.18
CA GLN A 228 11.79 4.51 0.35
C GLN A 228 10.75 5.13 -0.59
N ARG A 229 10.73 4.74 -1.86
CA ARG A 229 9.79 5.25 -2.86
C ARG A 229 8.42 4.63 -2.64
N SER A 230 7.37 5.42 -2.83
CA SER A 230 6.02 4.90 -2.90
C SER A 230 5.84 3.98 -4.11
N ASP A 231 4.93 3.01 -3.99
CA ASP A 231 4.50 2.20 -5.13
C ASP A 231 3.50 2.94 -6.03
N PHE A 232 2.87 4.01 -5.52
CA PHE A 232 2.00 4.92 -6.28
C PHE A 232 1.93 6.30 -5.58
N TYR A 233 1.41 7.30 -6.28
CA TYR A 233 1.00 8.57 -5.71
C TYR A 233 -0.43 8.90 -6.13
N ALA A 234 -1.21 9.46 -5.21
CA ALA A 234 -2.54 9.95 -5.49
C ALA A 234 -2.73 11.32 -4.86
N PHE A 235 -3.61 12.11 -5.45
CA PHE A 235 -3.96 13.41 -4.91
C PHE A 235 -5.40 13.74 -5.25
N ASN A 236 -6.01 14.56 -4.42
CA ASN A 236 -7.35 15.07 -4.64
C ASN A 236 -7.31 16.14 -5.72
N ASP A 237 -8.29 16.15 -6.62
CA ASP A 237 -8.35 17.12 -7.70
C ASP A 237 -9.80 17.56 -7.96
N TYR A 238 -10.08 18.79 -7.56
CA TYR A 238 -11.40 19.40 -7.74
C TYR A 238 -11.40 20.52 -8.80
N SER A 239 -10.37 20.58 -9.66
CA SER A 239 -10.24 21.68 -10.63
C SER A 239 -11.21 21.59 -11.80
N TRP A 240 -11.86 20.44 -11.99
CA TRP A 240 -12.94 20.28 -12.96
C TRP A 240 -14.31 20.58 -12.34
N CYS A 241 -14.85 21.78 -12.58
CA CYS A 241 -16.21 22.16 -12.18
C CYS A 241 -17.09 22.41 -13.41
N SER A 242 -18.18 21.65 -13.55
CA SER A 242 -19.05 21.67 -14.73
C SER A 242 -19.70 23.03 -15.00
N PRO A 243 -19.96 23.43 -16.26
CA PRO A 243 -19.43 22.81 -17.47
C PRO A 243 -17.92 23.12 -17.60
N SER A 244 -17.13 22.09 -17.90
CA SER A 244 -15.68 22.19 -18.07
C SER A 244 -15.19 21.41 -19.29
N SER A 245 -13.88 21.47 -19.54
CA SER A 245 -13.15 20.68 -20.53
C SER A 245 -11.76 20.33 -19.99
N PHE A 246 -11.03 19.50 -20.73
CA PHE A 246 -9.64 19.13 -20.43
C PHE A 246 -8.73 20.36 -20.24
N GLU A 247 -8.89 21.38 -21.08
CA GLU A 247 -8.14 22.64 -21.00
C GLU A 247 -8.70 23.58 -19.94
N LYS A 248 -10.03 23.70 -19.81
CA LYS A 248 -10.64 24.64 -18.86
C LYS A 248 -10.39 24.23 -17.40
N SER A 249 -10.32 22.93 -17.13
CA SER A 249 -9.94 22.39 -15.81
C SER A 249 -8.44 22.49 -15.51
N GLY A 250 -7.62 22.79 -16.51
CA GLY A 250 -6.16 22.75 -16.42
C GLY A 250 -5.55 21.34 -16.40
N TRP A 251 -6.35 20.30 -16.65
CA TRP A 251 -5.86 18.92 -16.70
C TRP A 251 -4.85 18.70 -17.84
N ASP A 252 -4.94 19.46 -18.94
CA ASP A 252 -3.94 19.44 -20.00
C ASP A 252 -2.55 19.88 -19.53
N GLN A 253 -2.48 20.83 -18.61
CA GLN A 253 -1.23 21.25 -17.99
C GLN A 253 -0.74 20.23 -16.96
N LYS A 254 -1.66 19.63 -16.19
CA LYS A 254 -1.32 18.57 -15.22
C LYS A 254 -0.74 17.34 -15.94
N VAL A 255 -1.34 16.87 -17.03
CA VAL A 255 -0.79 15.78 -17.88
C VAL A 255 0.61 16.11 -18.36
N LYS A 256 0.86 17.34 -18.85
CA LYS A 256 2.21 17.76 -19.26
C LYS A 256 3.19 17.74 -18.10
N LYS A 257 2.78 18.23 -16.93
CA LYS A 257 3.61 18.32 -15.71
C LYS A 257 3.99 16.93 -15.19
N TYR A 258 3.03 16.00 -15.15
CA TYR A 258 3.22 14.63 -14.64
C TYR A 258 3.63 13.62 -15.70
N GLY A 259 3.82 14.05 -16.95
CA GLY A 259 4.07 13.16 -18.09
C GLY A 259 5.20 12.16 -17.85
N ASP A 260 6.28 12.56 -17.19
CA ASP A 260 7.45 11.72 -16.88
C ASP A 260 7.44 11.06 -15.51
N TYR A 261 6.33 11.14 -14.77
CA TYR A 261 6.19 10.48 -13.48
C TYR A 261 6.18 8.95 -13.63
N SER A 262 7.03 8.27 -12.86
CA SER A 262 7.43 6.89 -13.15
C SER A 262 6.72 5.80 -12.34
N ILE A 263 5.84 6.20 -11.42
CA ILE A 263 4.99 5.30 -10.63
C ILE A 263 3.51 5.64 -10.89
N PRO A 264 2.57 4.71 -10.64
CA PRO A 264 1.14 4.98 -10.81
C PRO A 264 0.69 6.28 -10.17
N LEU A 265 -0.05 7.06 -10.95
CA LEU A 265 -0.71 8.30 -10.55
C LEU A 265 -2.22 8.14 -10.74
N PHE A 266 -3.04 8.57 -9.78
CA PHE A 266 -4.50 8.60 -9.93
C PHE A 266 -5.11 9.68 -9.04
N LEU A 267 -6.38 10.01 -9.30
CA LEU A 267 -7.11 10.98 -8.48
C LEU A 267 -7.72 10.23 -7.29
N SER A 268 -7.19 10.47 -6.09
CA SER A 268 -7.73 9.86 -4.87
C SER A 268 -9.12 10.37 -4.53
N GLU A 269 -9.45 11.58 -4.99
CA GLU A 269 -10.77 12.20 -4.91
C GLU A 269 -10.97 13.15 -6.11
N PHE A 270 -12.18 13.19 -6.67
CA PHE A 270 -12.62 14.22 -7.61
C PHE A 270 -14.15 14.41 -7.54
N GLY A 271 -14.65 15.46 -8.19
CA GLY A 271 -16.09 15.73 -8.34
C GLY A 271 -16.51 17.06 -7.73
N CYS A 272 -16.04 18.17 -8.30
CA CYS A 272 -16.30 19.53 -7.83
C CYS A 272 -17.80 19.85 -7.74
N ILE A 273 -18.23 20.42 -6.61
CA ILE A 273 -19.63 20.79 -6.35
C ILE A 273 -19.93 22.30 -6.51
N THR A 274 -18.99 23.08 -7.05
CA THR A 274 -19.22 24.53 -7.30
C THR A 274 -20.44 24.76 -8.19
N ASN A 275 -20.70 23.83 -9.12
CA ASN A 275 -21.88 23.78 -9.97
C ASN A 275 -22.51 22.38 -9.89
N THR A 276 -23.69 22.19 -10.49
CA THR A 276 -24.30 20.86 -10.63
C THR A 276 -23.36 19.92 -11.37
N ARG A 277 -23.08 18.76 -10.79
CA ARG A 277 -22.17 17.77 -11.35
C ARG A 277 -22.83 17.06 -12.52
N ASP A 278 -22.22 17.15 -13.70
CA ASP A 278 -22.56 16.32 -14.85
C ASP A 278 -21.59 15.15 -15.03
N PHE A 279 -20.53 15.11 -14.23
CA PHE A 279 -19.42 14.14 -14.28
C PHE A 279 -18.76 14.03 -15.67
N GLY A 280 -18.73 15.13 -16.43
CA GLY A 280 -18.04 15.19 -17.73
C GLY A 280 -16.54 14.86 -17.64
N GLU A 281 -15.92 15.06 -16.47
CA GLU A 281 -14.55 14.69 -16.18
C GLU A 281 -14.29 13.19 -16.30
N VAL A 282 -15.29 12.33 -16.11
CA VAL A 282 -15.16 10.87 -16.28
C VAL A 282 -14.72 10.56 -17.71
N ALA A 283 -15.35 11.17 -18.71
CA ALA A 283 -14.99 10.95 -20.11
C ALA A 283 -13.55 11.42 -20.41
N SER A 284 -13.10 12.50 -19.77
CA SER A 284 -11.72 13.00 -19.92
C SER A 284 -10.71 12.12 -19.20
N LEU A 285 -11.00 11.68 -17.97
CA LEU A 285 -10.08 10.90 -17.14
C LEU A 285 -9.70 9.55 -17.77
N TYR A 286 -10.63 8.98 -18.54
CA TYR A 286 -10.44 7.72 -19.27
C TYR A 286 -10.20 7.93 -20.77
N SER A 287 -9.75 9.11 -21.21
CA SER A 287 -9.37 9.35 -22.61
C SER A 287 -7.89 9.05 -22.88
N ASP A 288 -7.52 8.98 -24.16
CA ASP A 288 -6.11 8.82 -24.57
C ASP A 288 -5.23 10.01 -24.14
N ASP A 289 -5.82 11.18 -23.87
CA ASP A 289 -5.08 12.36 -23.40
C ASP A 289 -4.62 12.21 -21.94
N MET A 290 -5.32 11.40 -21.13
CA MET A 290 -5.06 11.23 -19.69
C MET A 290 -4.37 9.91 -19.35
N THR A 291 -4.71 8.83 -20.04
CA THR A 291 -4.48 7.44 -19.56
C THR A 291 -3.03 6.97 -19.60
N SER A 292 -2.16 7.66 -20.32
CA SER A 292 -0.70 7.42 -20.29
C SER A 292 -0.05 7.88 -18.98
N VAL A 293 -0.71 8.80 -18.28
CA VAL A 293 -0.25 9.41 -17.02
C VAL A 293 -1.09 8.94 -15.83
N TYR A 294 -2.42 8.95 -15.97
CA TYR A 294 -3.36 8.66 -14.88
C TYR A 294 -3.97 7.26 -14.98
N SER A 295 -4.12 6.60 -13.84
CA SER A 295 -4.73 5.27 -13.68
C SER A 295 -6.19 5.34 -13.20
N GLY A 296 -6.91 6.41 -13.52
CA GLY A 296 -8.30 6.62 -13.12
C GLY A 296 -8.45 7.44 -11.83
N GLY A 297 -9.52 7.20 -11.08
CA GLY A 297 -9.77 7.91 -9.82
C GLY A 297 -11.07 7.53 -9.11
N LEU A 298 -11.30 8.19 -7.97
CA LEU A 298 -12.48 7.97 -7.12
C LEU A 298 -13.30 9.26 -6.95
N VAL A 299 -14.62 9.15 -7.06
CA VAL A 299 -15.54 10.26 -6.81
C VAL A 299 -15.75 10.44 -5.32
N TYR A 300 -15.62 11.68 -4.84
CA TYR A 300 -15.98 12.08 -3.48
C TYR A 300 -17.44 12.59 -3.45
N GLU A 301 -18.39 12.01 -2.70
CA GLU A 301 -18.32 10.77 -1.91
C GLU A 301 -19.65 10.01 -1.99
N TYR A 302 -19.68 8.75 -1.55
CA TYR A 302 -20.88 7.91 -1.65
C TYR A 302 -22.06 8.45 -0.83
N SER A 303 -21.91 8.62 0.48
CA SER A 303 -23.00 9.02 1.38
C SER A 303 -23.03 10.52 1.63
N GLU A 304 -24.23 11.09 1.73
CA GLU A 304 -24.40 12.50 2.07
C GLU A 304 -24.11 12.75 3.56
N GLU A 305 -23.04 13.48 3.83
CA GLU A 305 -22.58 13.83 5.18
C GLU A 305 -22.77 15.32 5.54
N GLY A 306 -23.53 16.07 4.73
CA GLY A 306 -23.91 17.47 5.00
C GLY A 306 -23.06 18.52 4.27
N HIS A 307 -22.16 18.07 3.38
CA HIS A 307 -21.29 18.93 2.58
C HIS A 307 -21.71 18.99 1.09
N GLY A 308 -22.77 18.27 0.70
CA GLY A 308 -23.32 18.31 -0.65
C GLY A 308 -22.68 17.34 -1.65
N PHE A 309 -21.62 16.63 -1.25
CA PHE A 309 -20.89 15.69 -2.11
C PHE A 309 -21.56 14.32 -2.26
N GLY A 310 -22.50 13.95 -1.40
CA GLY A 310 -23.06 12.60 -1.36
C GLY A 310 -23.78 12.22 -2.65
N LEU A 311 -23.54 11.02 -3.15
CA LEU A 311 -24.33 10.41 -4.23
C LEU A 311 -25.66 9.84 -3.72
N VAL A 312 -25.69 9.36 -2.48
CA VAL A 312 -26.88 8.80 -1.84
C VAL A 312 -27.14 9.41 -0.47
N LYS A 313 -28.37 9.30 0.01
CA LYS A 313 -28.73 9.54 1.40
C LYS A 313 -29.04 8.23 2.09
N ILE A 314 -28.42 7.98 3.25
CA ILE A 314 -28.69 6.80 4.07
C ILE A 314 -29.52 7.21 5.28
N SER A 315 -30.68 6.58 5.47
CA SER A 315 -31.55 6.84 6.61
C SER A 315 -32.31 5.58 7.02
N GLY A 316 -32.22 5.21 8.31
CA GLY A 316 -32.93 4.03 8.83
C GLY A 316 -32.54 2.72 8.12
N GLY A 317 -31.30 2.61 7.64
CA GLY A 317 -30.82 1.46 6.87
C GLY A 317 -31.28 1.43 5.40
N GLN A 318 -32.00 2.45 4.93
CA GLN A 318 -32.40 2.58 3.53
C GLN A 318 -31.54 3.60 2.79
N VAL A 319 -31.26 3.30 1.52
CA VAL A 319 -30.57 4.20 0.59
C VAL A 319 -31.60 4.94 -0.26
N THR A 320 -31.38 6.24 -0.46
CA THR A 320 -32.07 7.04 -1.47
C THR A 320 -31.04 7.65 -2.41
N GLU A 321 -31.08 7.27 -3.68
CA GLU A 321 -30.23 7.84 -4.74
C GLU A 321 -30.56 9.35 -4.91
N LYS A 322 -29.52 10.17 -5.12
CA LYS A 322 -29.65 11.60 -5.46
C LYS A 322 -29.38 11.82 -6.95
N ASP A 323 -29.68 13.01 -7.46
CA ASP A 323 -29.43 13.40 -8.86
C ASP A 323 -27.98 13.13 -9.31
N ASP A 324 -27.00 13.32 -8.43
CA ASP A 324 -25.59 13.08 -8.72
C ASP A 324 -25.28 11.57 -8.91
N PHE A 325 -26.03 10.66 -8.27
CA PHE A 325 -25.90 9.22 -8.51
C PHE A 325 -26.29 8.87 -9.95
N ASP A 326 -27.42 9.40 -10.42
CA ASP A 326 -27.89 9.21 -11.80
C ASP A 326 -26.91 9.82 -12.81
N ALA A 327 -26.38 11.01 -12.52
CA ALA A 327 -25.38 11.68 -13.36
C ALA A 327 -24.10 10.85 -13.46
N LEU A 328 -23.57 10.36 -12.33
CA LEU A 328 -22.37 9.54 -12.32
C LEU A 328 -22.59 8.19 -13.02
N SER A 329 -23.71 7.52 -12.73
CA SER A 329 -24.09 6.26 -13.38
C SER A 329 -24.12 6.41 -14.91
N LYS A 330 -24.70 7.51 -15.41
CA LYS A 330 -24.72 7.85 -16.83
C LYS A 330 -23.33 8.14 -17.39
N ALA A 331 -22.50 8.89 -16.67
CA ALA A 331 -21.14 9.21 -17.11
C ALA A 331 -20.24 7.96 -17.18
N LEU A 332 -20.32 7.09 -16.17
CA LEU A 332 -19.57 5.82 -16.12
C LEU A 332 -20.05 4.83 -17.18
N SER A 333 -21.37 4.66 -17.36
CA SER A 333 -21.89 3.77 -18.40
C SER A 333 -21.62 4.27 -19.82
N GLY A 334 -21.60 5.59 -20.02
CA GLY A 334 -21.23 6.22 -21.28
C GLY A 334 -19.73 6.17 -21.60
N THR A 335 -18.88 5.99 -20.58
CA THR A 335 -17.42 5.99 -20.71
C THR A 335 -16.88 4.58 -20.46
N LYS A 336 -16.48 3.88 -21.51
CA LYS A 336 -15.85 2.56 -21.34
C LYS A 336 -14.45 2.71 -20.76
N ALA A 337 -14.02 1.72 -19.98
CA ALA A 337 -12.61 1.63 -19.62
C ALA A 337 -11.76 1.55 -20.91
N PRO A 338 -10.61 2.25 -20.96
CA PRO A 338 -9.72 2.19 -22.11
C PRO A 338 -9.30 0.75 -22.42
N GLN A 339 -9.11 0.45 -23.70
CA GLN A 339 -8.58 -0.84 -24.13
C GLN A 339 -7.05 -0.82 -24.19
N GLY A 340 -6.44 -1.98 -24.05
CA GLY A 340 -4.98 -2.12 -24.10
C GLY A 340 -4.31 -1.63 -22.82
N ASP A 341 -3.13 -1.03 -22.97
CA ASP A 341 -2.27 -0.65 -21.86
C ASP A 341 -2.34 0.85 -21.50
N GLY A 342 -3.09 1.63 -22.27
CA GLY A 342 -3.27 3.07 -22.08
C GLY A 342 -2.06 3.92 -22.43
N GLY A 343 -1.07 3.38 -23.14
CA GLY A 343 0.18 4.11 -23.37
C GLY A 343 1.00 4.30 -22.08
N TYR A 344 0.82 3.42 -21.09
CA TYR A 344 1.60 3.47 -19.85
C TYR A 344 3.10 3.35 -20.12
N LYS A 345 3.89 3.91 -19.21
CA LYS A 345 5.34 3.79 -19.20
C LYS A 345 5.74 2.55 -18.44
N SER A 346 6.24 1.54 -19.14
CA SER A 346 6.71 0.28 -18.54
C SER A 346 8.01 0.43 -17.73
N SER A 347 8.75 1.51 -17.93
CA SER A 347 9.94 1.85 -17.17
C SER A 347 10.05 3.36 -16.97
N GLY A 348 10.67 3.79 -15.88
CA GLY A 348 11.01 5.18 -15.60
C GLY A 348 12.03 5.27 -14.48
N GLN A 349 12.66 6.43 -14.33
CA GLN A 349 13.63 6.67 -13.26
C GLN A 349 12.94 7.21 -12.01
N ALA A 350 13.57 7.03 -10.84
CA ALA A 350 13.17 7.75 -9.64
C ALA A 350 13.18 9.26 -9.91
N SER A 351 12.25 9.99 -9.30
CA SER A 351 12.26 11.45 -9.38
C SER A 351 13.49 12.03 -8.67
N GLU A 352 13.87 13.25 -9.03
CA GLU A 352 14.81 14.03 -8.22
C GLU A 352 14.09 14.52 -6.96
N CYS A 353 14.76 14.49 -5.81
CA CYS A 353 14.17 15.04 -4.59
C CYS A 353 14.12 16.58 -4.72
N PRO A 354 12.97 17.23 -4.42
CA PRO A 354 12.87 18.68 -4.50
C PRO A 354 13.89 19.37 -3.59
N SER A 355 14.47 20.46 -4.10
CA SER A 355 15.27 21.38 -3.29
C SER A 355 14.36 22.23 -2.41
N THR A 356 14.87 22.67 -1.26
CA THR A 356 14.16 23.61 -0.38
C THR A 356 13.76 24.90 -1.13
N SER A 357 12.53 25.36 -0.92
CA SER A 357 11.96 26.60 -1.48
C SER A 357 10.96 27.21 -0.51
N ASP A 358 10.41 28.38 -0.85
CA ASP A 358 9.36 29.06 -0.05
C ASP A 358 8.06 28.23 0.06
N THR A 359 7.85 27.24 -0.81
CA THR A 359 6.68 26.35 -0.81
C THR A 359 7.04 24.90 -0.47
N TRP A 360 8.32 24.62 -0.18
CA TRP A 360 8.83 23.29 0.15
C TRP A 360 9.94 23.36 1.21
N GLU A 361 9.56 23.30 2.48
CA GLU A 361 10.43 23.55 3.63
C GLU A 361 10.88 22.24 4.33
N VAL A 362 11.32 21.25 3.56
CA VAL A 362 11.93 20.02 4.11
C VAL A 362 13.41 20.27 4.43
N ILE A 363 13.70 20.63 5.68
CA ILE A 363 15.04 21.06 6.13
C ILE A 363 15.76 20.09 7.06
N ASP A 364 15.03 19.34 7.90
CA ASP A 364 15.64 18.43 8.89
C ASP A 364 16.16 17.13 8.26
N PHE A 365 15.56 16.74 7.13
CA PHE A 365 15.88 15.52 6.39
C PHE A 365 16.08 15.86 4.91
N THR A 366 17.25 16.37 4.57
CA THR A 366 17.55 16.87 3.23
C THR A 366 17.81 15.74 2.23
N GLY A 367 17.46 15.95 0.96
CA GLY A 367 17.70 14.98 -0.10
C GLY A 367 16.91 13.68 0.14
N THR A 368 17.62 12.57 0.33
CA THR A 368 17.04 11.24 0.53
C THR A 368 16.98 10.81 2.00
N ASP A 369 17.39 11.69 2.92
CA ASP A 369 17.35 11.40 4.34
C ASP A 369 15.90 11.29 4.81
N LEU A 370 15.66 10.39 5.77
CA LEU A 370 14.37 10.15 6.40
C LEU A 370 14.59 9.84 7.88
N PRO A 371 13.61 10.07 8.76
CA PRO A 371 13.69 9.57 10.12
C PRO A 371 13.86 8.04 10.11
N ALA A 372 14.73 7.55 10.99
CA ALA A 372 14.91 6.12 11.25
C ALA A 372 13.63 5.53 11.83
N MET A 373 13.40 4.24 11.64
CA MET A 373 12.33 3.57 12.36
C MET A 373 12.50 3.78 13.87
N PRO A 374 11.44 4.11 14.62
CA PRO A 374 11.51 4.15 16.07
C PRO A 374 11.96 2.79 16.63
N ASP A 375 12.96 2.75 17.51
CA ASP A 375 13.57 1.52 18.05
C ASP A 375 12.52 0.51 18.57
N GLY A 376 11.48 1.02 19.25
CA GLY A 376 10.40 0.19 19.79
C GLY A 376 9.54 -0.50 18.73
N ALA A 377 9.61 -0.07 17.47
CA ALA A 377 8.85 -0.60 16.34
C ALA A 377 9.61 -1.67 15.54
N GLU A 378 10.95 -1.70 15.61
CA GLU A 378 11.78 -2.65 14.85
C GLU A 378 11.39 -4.11 15.11
N LYS A 379 10.99 -4.41 16.35
CA LYS A 379 10.54 -5.75 16.76
C LYS A 379 9.37 -6.26 15.92
N TYR A 380 8.49 -5.37 15.41
CA TYR A 380 7.31 -5.77 14.65
C TYR A 380 7.69 -6.41 13.31
N MET A 381 8.84 -6.06 12.73
CA MET A 381 9.29 -6.66 11.46
C MET A 381 9.46 -8.18 11.56
N SER A 382 9.94 -8.66 12.71
CA SER A 382 10.14 -10.10 12.94
C SER A 382 8.99 -10.77 13.70
N GLN A 383 8.38 -10.06 14.66
CA GLN A 383 7.35 -10.63 15.55
C GLN A 383 5.94 -10.45 15.01
N GLY A 384 5.72 -9.45 14.16
CA GLY A 384 4.39 -8.99 13.74
C GLY A 384 3.86 -7.91 14.68
N ALA A 385 2.81 -7.21 14.24
CA ALA A 385 2.22 -6.11 15.00
C ALA A 385 1.58 -6.55 16.32
N GLY A 386 1.14 -7.81 16.41
CA GLY A 386 0.32 -8.30 17.50
C GLY A 386 -1.12 -7.79 17.37
N ALA A 387 -1.86 -7.77 18.49
CA ALA A 387 -3.23 -7.25 18.48
C ALA A 387 -3.22 -5.73 18.31
N GLY A 388 -3.91 -5.23 17.29
CA GLY A 388 -4.10 -3.81 17.08
C GLY A 388 -4.95 -3.14 18.16
N PRO A 389 -4.90 -1.81 18.28
CA PRO A 389 -5.63 -1.07 19.32
C PRO A 389 -7.12 -0.84 19.00
N GLY A 390 -7.54 -1.09 17.76
CA GLY A 390 -8.87 -0.78 17.26
C GLY A 390 -9.23 0.71 17.35
N LEU A 391 -10.51 1.04 17.15
CA LEU A 391 -10.97 2.44 17.15
C LEU A 391 -11.15 3.03 18.56
N LYS A 392 -11.14 2.17 19.58
CA LYS A 392 -11.35 2.55 20.99
C LYS A 392 -10.07 2.76 21.79
N GLY A 393 -8.89 2.48 21.22
CA GLY A 393 -7.62 2.69 21.89
C GLY A 393 -7.32 4.15 22.25
N ASP A 394 -6.25 4.37 23.03
CA ASP A 394 -5.90 5.68 23.60
C ASP A 394 -5.36 6.68 22.56
N GLY A 395 -5.00 6.21 21.37
CA GLY A 395 -4.33 6.98 20.31
C GLY A 395 -2.81 6.97 20.44
N SER A 396 -2.14 7.51 19.43
CA SER A 396 -0.67 7.46 19.32
C SER A 396 0.02 8.81 19.29
N GLN A 397 -0.69 9.94 19.13
CA GLN A 397 -0.06 11.21 18.76
C GLN A 397 1.06 11.68 19.72
N ASN A 398 0.99 11.30 21.00
CA ASN A 398 2.00 11.61 22.02
C ASN A 398 2.40 10.37 22.84
N ALA A 399 2.39 9.19 22.24
CA ALA A 399 2.66 7.94 22.95
C ALA A 399 4.15 7.72 23.32
N GLY A 400 5.03 8.59 22.82
CA GLY A 400 6.47 8.58 23.09
C GLY A 400 7.23 7.46 22.40
N GLY A 401 8.56 7.57 22.45
CA GLY A 401 9.46 6.63 21.79
C GLY A 401 9.64 6.94 20.30
N GLU A 402 9.42 8.20 19.92
CA GLU A 402 9.65 8.76 18.60
C GLU A 402 11.05 8.44 18.04
N SER A 403 11.20 8.58 16.72
CA SER A 403 12.49 8.41 16.06
C SER A 403 13.53 9.36 16.62
N THR A 404 14.73 8.85 16.90
CA THR A 404 15.85 9.65 17.45
C THR A 404 17.02 9.82 16.47
N GLY A 405 16.88 9.34 15.24
CA GLY A 405 17.97 9.36 14.26
C GLY A 405 17.51 9.36 12.82
N THR A 406 18.49 9.37 11.91
CA THR A 406 18.28 9.36 10.46
C THR A 406 18.52 7.95 9.91
N ALA A 407 17.60 7.47 9.07
CA ALA A 407 17.71 6.18 8.41
C ALA A 407 18.90 6.19 7.43
N THR A 408 19.65 5.08 7.39
CA THR A 408 20.60 4.88 6.29
C THR A 408 19.84 4.61 5.00
N ALA A 409 20.25 5.20 3.87
CA ALA A 409 19.65 4.94 2.56
C ALA A 409 19.65 3.42 2.26
N GLY A 410 18.53 2.87 1.81
CA GLY A 410 18.38 1.43 1.59
C GLY A 410 18.05 0.57 2.81
N SER A 411 18.03 1.14 4.02
CA SER A 411 17.80 0.36 5.26
C SER A 411 16.42 -0.28 5.38
N GLY A 412 15.43 0.17 4.59
CA GLY A 412 14.12 -0.45 4.48
C GLY A 412 14.08 -1.68 3.57
N THR A 413 15.19 -2.00 2.88
CA THR A 413 15.24 -3.14 1.95
C THR A 413 15.01 -4.45 2.67
N VAL A 414 14.06 -5.24 2.17
CA VAL A 414 13.75 -6.56 2.71
C VAL A 414 14.84 -7.55 2.29
N THR A 415 15.69 -7.95 3.23
CA THR A 415 16.84 -8.85 2.97
C THR A 415 16.49 -10.34 3.07
N ALA A 416 15.35 -10.69 3.66
CA ALA A 416 14.85 -12.06 3.76
C ALA A 416 13.47 -12.18 3.11
N THR A 417 13.40 -12.73 1.90
CA THR A 417 12.12 -13.11 1.29
C THR A 417 11.75 -14.52 1.77
N GLY A 418 10.67 -14.64 2.54
CA GLY A 418 10.00 -15.92 2.72
C GLY A 418 9.58 -16.43 1.33
N LYS A 419 10.08 -17.59 0.91
CA LYS A 419 9.67 -18.20 -0.37
C LYS A 419 8.15 -18.41 -0.34
N ALA A 420 7.42 -17.73 -1.22
CA ALA A 420 6.03 -18.05 -1.51
C ALA A 420 5.94 -19.53 -1.88
N LYS A 421 5.11 -20.27 -1.15
CA LYS A 421 4.83 -21.68 -1.45
C LYS A 421 3.86 -21.70 -2.64
N PRO A 422 4.18 -22.34 -3.77
CA PRO A 422 3.25 -22.39 -4.89
C PRO A 422 1.99 -23.15 -4.47
N SER A 423 0.82 -22.55 -4.66
CA SER A 423 -0.48 -23.23 -4.57
C SER A 423 -0.65 -24.13 -5.79
N GLY A 424 -0.02 -25.30 -5.74
CA GLY A 424 -0.22 -26.33 -6.76
C GLY A 424 -1.61 -26.94 -6.62
N SER A 425 -2.53 -26.53 -7.50
CA SER A 425 -3.77 -27.26 -7.76
C SER A 425 -3.42 -28.65 -8.33
N LYS A 426 -3.90 -29.71 -7.69
CA LYS A 426 -3.81 -31.07 -8.24
C LYS A 426 -4.85 -31.22 -9.34
N GLY A 427 -4.50 -30.83 -10.56
CA GLY A 427 -5.18 -31.21 -11.80
C GLY A 427 -4.45 -32.37 -12.46
N ALA A 428 -5.15 -33.48 -12.68
CA ALA A 428 -4.61 -34.67 -13.31
C ALA A 428 -4.38 -34.48 -14.83
N ALA A 429 -3.15 -34.70 -15.30
CA ALA A 429 -2.87 -35.11 -16.68
C ALA A 429 -1.46 -35.74 -16.81
N SER A 430 -1.47 -37.00 -17.22
CA SER A 430 -0.50 -37.76 -18.02
C SER A 430 1.01 -37.58 -17.79
N SER A 431 1.59 -38.62 -17.20
CA SER A 431 3.02 -38.91 -17.04
C SER A 431 3.82 -38.82 -18.35
N VAL A 432 4.85 -37.97 -18.36
CA VAL A 432 6.03 -38.15 -19.22
C VAL A 432 7.22 -38.40 -18.29
N HIS A 433 7.68 -39.65 -18.26
CA HIS A 433 8.86 -40.04 -17.49
C HIS A 433 10.12 -39.39 -18.08
N MET A 434 10.75 -38.50 -17.33
CA MET A 434 12.19 -38.20 -17.50
C MET A 434 12.97 -39.01 -16.46
N GLY A 435 13.92 -39.81 -16.94
CA GLY A 435 14.62 -40.84 -16.18
C GLY A 435 15.44 -40.29 -15.00
N GLU A 436 15.47 -41.07 -13.92
CA GLU A 436 16.35 -40.84 -12.77
C GLU A 436 17.81 -40.84 -13.20
N MET A 437 18.54 -39.76 -12.90
CA MET A 437 20.00 -39.77 -12.99
C MET A 437 20.57 -40.59 -11.84
N SER A 438 21.07 -41.78 -12.17
CA SER A 438 21.80 -42.64 -11.24
C SER A 438 23.15 -42.01 -10.85
N TYR A 439 23.39 -41.86 -9.54
CA TYR A 439 24.67 -41.41 -8.96
C TYR A 439 25.78 -42.47 -9.02
N ALA A 440 25.52 -43.66 -9.55
CA ALA A 440 26.48 -44.76 -9.64
C ALA A 440 27.79 -44.42 -10.41
N PRO A 441 27.79 -43.63 -11.50
CA PRO A 441 29.03 -43.31 -12.23
C PRO A 441 30.01 -42.46 -11.40
N PHE A 442 29.50 -41.58 -10.54
CA PHE A 442 30.33 -40.70 -9.71
C PHE A 442 31.01 -41.46 -8.57
N VAL A 443 30.31 -42.42 -7.97
CA VAL A 443 30.87 -43.27 -6.90
C VAL A 443 31.98 -44.19 -7.44
N MET A 444 31.80 -44.76 -8.64
CA MET A 444 32.80 -45.62 -9.25
C MET A 444 34.05 -44.85 -9.69
N THR A 445 33.89 -43.62 -10.18
CA THR A 445 35.03 -42.75 -10.56
C THR A 445 35.85 -42.33 -9.34
N GLY A 446 35.18 -42.04 -8.20
CA GLY A 446 35.85 -41.73 -6.94
C GLY A 446 36.64 -42.92 -6.36
N LEU A 447 36.10 -44.13 -6.46
CA LEU A 447 36.78 -45.35 -5.99
C LEU A 447 38.02 -45.68 -6.82
N VAL A 448 37.96 -45.54 -8.15
CA VAL A 448 39.12 -45.77 -9.03
C VAL A 448 40.26 -44.78 -8.76
N ALA A 449 39.94 -43.49 -8.52
CA ALA A 449 40.94 -42.49 -8.15
C ALA A 449 41.61 -42.81 -6.80
N MET A 450 40.83 -43.30 -5.82
CA MET A 450 41.35 -43.65 -4.50
C MET A 450 42.29 -44.87 -4.53
N PHE A 451 41.95 -45.91 -5.31
CA PHE A 451 42.83 -47.09 -5.47
C PHE A 451 44.08 -46.80 -6.31
N SER A 452 44.01 -45.86 -7.25
CA SER A 452 45.18 -45.44 -8.04
C SER A 452 46.21 -44.69 -7.19
N LEU A 453 45.73 -43.85 -6.25
CA LEU A 453 46.59 -43.13 -5.31
C LEU A 453 47.19 -44.05 -4.24
N PHE A 454 46.46 -45.09 -3.79
CA PHE A 454 46.99 -46.08 -2.85
C PHE A 454 48.02 -47.03 -3.50
N GLY A 455 47.86 -47.36 -4.78
CA GLY A 455 48.82 -48.18 -5.53
C GLY A 455 50.15 -47.47 -5.80
N ALA A 456 50.14 -46.13 -5.97
CA ALA A 456 51.34 -45.33 -6.17
C ALA A 456 52.17 -45.09 -4.88
N ALA A 457 51.57 -45.31 -3.70
CA ALA A 457 52.25 -45.19 -2.41
C ALA A 457 52.90 -46.50 -1.91
N LEU A 458 52.78 -47.59 -2.68
CA LEU A 458 53.28 -48.94 -2.35
C LEU A 458 54.29 -49.48 -3.38
N LEU A 459 54.88 -48.60 -4.21
CA LEU A 459 56.00 -48.90 -5.11
C LEU A 459 57.25 -48.08 -4.77
#